data_AF-A0A2V9YCY6-F1
#
_entry.id   AF-A0A2V9YCY6-F1
#
_cell.length_a   1.000
_cell.length_b   1.000
_cell.length_c   1.000
_cell.angle_alpha   90.00
_cell.angle_beta   90.00
_cell.angle_gamma   90.00
#
_symmetry.space_group_name_H-M   'P 1'
#
loop_
_entity.id
_entity.type
_entity.pdbx_description
1 polymer ?
#
loop_
_entity_poly.entity_id
_entity_poly.type
_entity_poly.pdbx_seq_one_letter_code
_entity_poly.pdbx_strand_id
1 'polypeptide(L)' 'MVTKKMRIPKKGDRVAVTGRKGTYVVFLVDESIQVADLKQLGSDERLATIRWDTLAFLDEEVAR' A
#
# COMPACT_ATOMS: atom_id res chain seq x y z
N MET A 1 -4.47 21.55 11.22
CA MET A 1 -5.12 20.24 11.01
C MET A 1 -4.58 19.64 9.73
N VAL A 2 -3.55 18.81 9.83
CA VAL A 2 -3.00 18.12 8.65
C VAL A 2 -3.98 17.01 8.33
N THR A 3 -4.94 17.28 7.45
CA THR A 3 -5.66 16.22 6.75
C THR A 3 -4.60 15.46 5.96
N LYS A 4 -4.07 14.36 6.53
CA LYS A 4 -3.32 13.39 5.74
C LYS A 4 -4.24 13.04 4.58
N LYS A 5 -3.93 13.55 3.39
CA LYS A 5 -4.64 13.17 2.16
C LYS A 5 -4.47 11.67 2.10
N MET A 6 -5.52 10.95 2.46
CA MET A 6 -5.55 9.50 2.46
C MET A 6 -5.48 9.11 0.98
N ARG A 7 -4.25 8.92 0.49
CA ARG A 7 -3.98 8.62 -0.91
C ARG A 7 -4.64 7.29 -1.20
N ILE A 8 -5.51 7.28 -2.20
CA ILE A 8 -6.12 6.04 -2.69
C ILE A 8 -4.98 5.25 -3.34
N PRO A 9 -4.63 4.06 -2.82
CA PRO A 9 -3.62 3.22 -3.44
C PRO A 9 -4.06 2.86 -4.85
N LYS A 10 -3.11 2.79 -5.78
CA LYS A 10 -3.36 2.36 -7.15
C LYS A 10 -2.54 1.14 -7.47
N LYS A 11 -3.03 0.32 -8.38
CA LYS A 11 -2.28 -0.84 -8.89
C LYS A 11 -0.90 -0.39 -9.38
N GLY A 12 0.15 -1.00 -8.86
CA GLY A 12 1.54 -0.66 -9.13
C GLY A 12 2.20 0.23 -8.08
N ASP A 13 1.46 0.85 -7.16
CA ASP A 13 2.05 1.61 -6.04
C ASP A 13 2.89 0.69 -5.16
N ARG A 14 4.07 1.17 -4.78
CA ARG A 14 4.93 0.51 -3.79
C ARG A 14 4.54 0.97 -2.40
N VAL A 15 4.17 0.02 -1.56
CA VAL A 15 3.71 0.26 -0.20
C VAL A 15 4.40 -0.68 0.77
N ALA A 16 4.63 -0.22 1.99
CA ALA A 16 4.94 -1.06 3.14
C ALA A 16 3.67 -1.25 3.96
N VAL A 17 3.53 -2.40 4.63
CA VAL A 17 2.42 -2.64 5.55
C VAL A 17 2.91 -2.46 6.98
N THR A 18 2.22 -1.62 7.74
CA THR A 18 2.54 -1.40 9.15
C THR A 18 2.44 -2.72 9.92
N GLY A 19 3.50 -3.09 10.63
CA GLY A 19 3.57 -4.36 11.38
C GLY A 19 4.04 -5.56 10.56
N ARG A 20 4.34 -5.40 9.26
CA ARG A 20 4.98 -6.43 8.44
C ARG A 20 6.32 -5.94 7.89
N LYS A 21 7.28 -6.85 7.78
CA LYS A 21 8.57 -6.56 7.15
C LYS A 21 8.50 -6.89 5.67
N GLY A 22 8.81 -5.90 4.84
CA GLY A 22 8.92 -6.08 3.40
C GLY A 22 8.32 -4.92 2.64
N THR A 23 8.68 -4.85 1.35
CA THR A 23 8.04 -3.96 0.39
C THR A 23 7.03 -4.74 -0.41
N TYR A 24 5.85 -4.17 -0.57
CA TYR A 24 4.77 -4.74 -1.34
C TYR A 24 4.39 -3.82 -2.49
N VAL A 25 3.84 -4.39 -3.55
CA VAL A 25 3.24 -3.66 -4.65
C VAL A 25 1.74 -3.90 -4.63
N VAL A 26 0.96 -2.83 -4.78
CA VAL A 26 -0.48 -2.92 -4.88
C VAL A 26 -0.84 -3.65 -6.18
N PHE A 27 -1.55 -4.77 -6.06
CA PHE A 27 -1.96 -5.62 -7.16
C PHE A 27 -3.44 -5.40 -7.54
N LEU A 28 -4.31 -5.30 -6.54
CA LEU A 28 -5.73 -4.93 -6.69
C LEU A 28 -6.12 -3.93 -5.60
N VAL A 29 -7.15 -3.15 -5.89
CA VAL A 29 -7.68 -2.12 -4.99
C VAL A 29 -9.19 -2.22 -5.03
N ASP A 30 -9.78 -2.31 -3.84
CA ASP A 30 -11.22 -2.33 -3.64
C ASP A 30 -11.63 -1.05 -2.89
N GLU A 31 -12.06 -0.07 -3.66
CA GLU A 31 -12.45 1.25 -3.14
C GLU A 31 -13.71 1.17 -2.28
N SER A 32 -14.62 0.23 -2.57
CA SER A 32 -15.88 0.10 -1.83
C SER A 32 -15.69 -0.29 -0.36
N ILE A 33 -14.62 -1.02 -0.05
CA ILE A 33 -14.31 -1.48 1.32
C ILE A 33 -12.96 -0.93 1.82
N GLN A 34 -12.33 -0.05 1.05
CA GLN A 34 -11.05 0.60 1.36
C GLN A 34 -9.93 -0.40 1.69
N VAL A 35 -9.83 -1.47 0.89
CA VAL A 35 -8.75 -2.45 0.99
C VAL A 35 -7.97 -2.55 -0.31
N ALA A 36 -6.78 -3.11 -0.23
CA ALA A 36 -5.95 -3.41 -1.37
C ALA A 36 -5.30 -4.77 -1.18
N ASP A 37 -5.16 -5.49 -2.28
CA ASP A 37 -4.38 -6.70 -2.34
C ASP A 37 -2.97 -6.34 -2.79
N LEU A 38 -2.00 -6.86 -2.07
CA LEU A 38 -0.59 -6.55 -2.24
C LEU A 38 0.17 -7.81 -2.61
N LYS A 39 1.18 -7.66 -3.45
CA LYS A 39 2.17 -8.71 -3.73
C LYS A 39 3.52 -8.28 -3.16
N GLN A 40 4.19 -9.13 -2.40
CA GLN A 40 5.52 -8.81 -1.89
C GLN A 40 6.52 -8.72 -3.05
N LEU A 41 7.39 -7.71 -3.05
CA LEU A 41 8.50 -7.65 -4.00
C LEU A 41 9.63 -8.59 -3.53
N GLY A 42 10.07 -9.46 -4.43
CA GLY A 42 11.14 -10.44 -4.14
C GLY A 42 10.66 -11.75 -3.50
N SER A 43 9.36 -11.93 -3.33
CA SER A 43 8.74 -13.19 -2.86
C SER A 43 7.39 -13.40 -3.55
N ASP A 44 6.88 -14.63 -3.58
CA ASP A 44 5.53 -14.91 -4.11
C ASP A 44 4.43 -14.79 -3.04
N GLU A 45 4.76 -14.25 -1.86
CA GLU A 45 3.79 -13.92 -0.83
C GLU A 45 2.81 -12.83 -1.30
N ARG A 46 1.52 -13.06 -1.06
CA ARG A 46 0.44 -12.12 -1.39
C ARG A 46 -0.37 -11.84 -0.14
N LEU A 47 -0.70 -10.57 0.04
CA LEU A 47 -1.53 -10.09 1.13
C LEU A 47 -2.85 -9.60 0.55
N ALA A 48 -3.93 -10.32 0.82
CA ALA A 48 -5.26 -9.88 0.39
C ALA A 48 -5.92 -9.02 1.47
N THR A 49 -6.84 -8.14 1.05
CA THR A 49 -7.76 -7.44 1.97
C THR A 49 -7.03 -6.54 3.00
N ILE A 50 -5.94 -5.89 2.59
CA ILE A 50 -5.19 -4.98 3.47
C ILE A 50 -5.82 -3.59 3.44
N ARG A 51 -6.28 -3.09 4.60
CA ARG A 51 -6.87 -1.75 4.70
C ARG A 51 -5.86 -0.67 4.33
N TRP A 52 -6.33 0.38 3.66
CA TRP A 52 -5.46 1.48 3.25
C TRP A 52 -4.80 2.21 4.42
N ASP A 53 -5.43 2.24 5.59
CA ASP A 53 -4.89 2.86 6.82
C ASP A 53 -3.56 2.22 7.28
N THR A 54 -3.33 0.94 6.95
CA THR A 54 -2.09 0.24 7.34
C THR A 54 -1.00 0.35 6.27
N LEU A 55 -1.31 0.90 5.09
CA LEU A 55 -0.38 1.06 3.99
C LEU A 55 0.44 2.35 4.15
N ALA A 56 1.75 2.20 4.05
CA ALA A 56 2.71 3.29 3.97
C ALA A 56 3.27 3.37 2.54
N PHE A 57 2.95 4.42 1.80
CA PHE A 57 3.43 4.64 0.44
C PHE A 57 4.93 4.92 0.45
N LEU A 58 5.70 4.12 -0.27
CA LEU A 58 7.16 4.25 -0.37
C LEU A 58 7.59 5.10 -1.58
N ASP A 59 6.68 5.32 -2.52
CA ASP A 59 6.91 6.08 -3.76
C ASP A 59 6.80 7.60 -3.56
N GLU A 60 6.66 8.07 -2.31
CA GLU A 60 6.86 9.48 -1.99
C GLU A 60 8.38 9.72 -1.89
N GLU A 61 9.04 9.74 -3.05
CA GLU A 61 10.36 10.35 -3.16
C GLU A 61 10.23 11.77 -2.61
N VAL A 62 10.92 12.00 -1.49
CA VAL A 62 11.35 13.32 -1.07
C VAL A 62 12.19 13.86 -2.22
N ALA A 63 11.55 14.63 -3.10
CA ALA A 63 12.23 15.50 -4.04
C ALA A 63 13.14 16.42 -3.21
N ARG A 64 14.44 16.19 -3.30
CA ARG A 64 15.47 17.03 -2.67
C ARG A 64 16.30 17.71 -3.75
#